data_AF-A0A1Z1W895-F1
#
_entry.id   AF-A0A1Z1W895-F1
#
_cell.length_a   1.000
_cell.length_b   1.000
_cell.length_c   1.000
_cell.angle_alpha   90.00
_cell.angle_beta   90.00
_cell.angle_gamma   90.00
#
_symmetry.space_group_name_H-M   'P 1'
#
loop_
_entity.id
_entity.type
_entity.pdbx_description
1 polymer ?
#
loop_
_entity_poly.entity_id
_entity_poly.type
_entity_poly.pdbx_seq_one_letter_code
_entity_poly.pdbx_strand_id
1 'polypeptide(L)' 'MDLDAVLDFRTPYFIGLRTDDALYRFFGRNHFGRRVGVTVHDFAAHADAKSAEPAWRDWLTRLYG' A
#
# COMPACT_ATOMS: atom_id res chain seq x y z
N MET A 1 -14.77 -6.55 -7.22
CA MET A 1 -15.28 -5.73 -6.09
C MET A 1 -14.35 -4.56 -6.02
N ASP A 2 -14.88 -3.38 -6.26
CA ASP A 2 -14.08 -2.16 -6.31
C ASP A 2 -13.96 -1.58 -4.90
N LEU A 3 -12.82 -0.97 -4.61
CA LEU A 3 -12.55 -0.32 -3.32
C LEU A 3 -12.67 1.19 -3.52
N ASP A 4 -13.60 1.81 -2.80
CA ASP A 4 -13.73 3.26 -2.78
C ASP A 4 -12.61 3.87 -1.94
N ALA A 5 -11.75 4.66 -2.57
CA ALA A 5 -10.66 5.35 -1.91
C ALA A 5 -10.47 6.76 -2.47
N VAL A 6 -10.09 7.68 -1.60
CA VAL A 6 -9.70 9.04 -1.97
C VAL A 6 -8.21 9.10 -2.23
N LEU A 7 -7.80 9.81 -3.28
CA LEU A 7 -6.41 10.20 -3.49
C LEU A 7 -6.01 11.24 -2.43
N ASP A 8 -5.33 10.79 -1.40
CA ASP A 8 -4.92 11.62 -0.26
C ASP A 8 -3.75 12.55 -0.62
N PHE A 9 -2.76 12.01 -1.34
CA PHE A 9 -1.60 12.78 -1.80
C PHE A 9 -0.89 12.07 -2.97
N ARG A 10 -0.27 12.86 -3.87
CA ARG A 10 0.44 12.32 -5.03
C ARG A 10 1.67 13.13 -5.41
N THR A 11 2.76 12.42 -5.69
CA THR A 11 3.95 12.92 -6.40
C THR A 11 4.34 11.92 -7.50
N PRO A 12 5.37 12.18 -8.32
CA PRO A 12 5.84 11.19 -9.29
C PRO A 12 6.27 9.85 -8.66
N TYR A 13 6.71 9.84 -7.40
CA TYR A 13 7.28 8.65 -6.73
C TYR A 13 6.54 8.26 -5.45
N PHE A 14 5.36 8.82 -5.22
CA PHE A 14 4.53 8.52 -4.08
C PHE A 14 3.05 8.64 -4.41
N ILE A 15 2.26 7.69 -3.94
CA ILE A 15 0.80 7.81 -3.92
C ILE A 15 0.27 7.36 -2.55
N GLY A 16 -0.56 8.22 -1.96
CA GLY A 16 -1.32 7.94 -0.75
C GLY A 16 -2.80 7.80 -1.09
N LEU A 17 -3.40 6.70 -0.67
CA LEU A 17 -4.83 6.44 -0.79
C LEU A 17 -5.43 6.32 0.60
N ARG A 18 -6.64 6.86 0.78
CA ARG A 18 -7.38 6.80 2.04
C ARG A 18 -8.77 6.23 1.83
N THR A 19 -9.11 5.21 2.58
CA THR A 19 -10.48 4.69 2.74
C THR A 19 -11.06 5.23 4.04
N ASP A 20 -12.25 4.77 4.43
CA ASP A 20 -12.84 5.11 5.72
C ASP A 20 -12.03 4.53 6.91
N ASP A 21 -11.30 3.43 6.68
CA ASP A 21 -10.65 2.63 7.71
C ASP A 21 -9.15 2.42 7.50
N ALA A 22 -8.55 2.88 6.40
CA ALA A 22 -7.13 2.64 6.13
C ALA A 22 -6.44 3.74 5.33
N LEU A 23 -5.12 3.81 5.52
CA LEU A 23 -4.20 4.58 4.68
C LEU A 23 -3.22 3.63 3.98
N TYR A 24 -3.23 3.66 2.65
CA TYR A 24 -2.30 2.92 1.81
C TYR A 24 -1.28 3.88 1.22
N ARG A 25 0.00 3.63 1.48
CA ARG A 25 1.09 4.50 1.04
C ARG A 25 2.08 3.71 0.21
N PHE A 26 2.16 4.05 -1.07
CA PHE A 26 3.07 3.42 -2.02
C PHE A 26 4.26 4.32 -2.29
N PHE A 27 5.45 3.74 -2.19
CA PHE A 27 6.72 4.43 -2.37
C PHE A 27 7.41 3.88 -3.61
N GLY A 28 7.51 4.70 -4.66
CA GLY A 28 8.17 4.42 -5.94
C GLY A 28 9.69 4.44 -5.83
N ARG A 29 10.26 3.73 -4.83
CA ARG A 29 11.71 3.71 -4.56
C ARG A 29 12.51 3.00 -5.66
N ASN A 30 11.83 2.30 -6.57
CA ASN A 30 12.39 1.74 -7.81
C ASN A 30 12.97 2.81 -8.73
N HIS A 31 12.43 4.02 -8.71
CA HIS A 31 13.08 5.14 -9.37
C HIS A 31 14.52 5.39 -8.88
N PHE A 32 14.79 5.07 -7.62
CA PHE A 32 16.11 5.21 -6.96
C PHE A 32 16.85 3.87 -6.80
N GLY A 33 16.53 2.86 -7.61
CA GLY A 33 17.21 1.55 -7.57
C GLY A 33 16.94 0.74 -6.31
N ARG A 34 15.74 0.85 -5.72
CA ARG A 34 15.25 0.00 -4.61
C ARG A 34 13.91 -0.66 -4.99
N ARG A 35 13.37 -1.53 -4.14
CA ARG A 35 12.03 -2.12 -4.41
C ARG A 35 10.92 -1.12 -4.11
N VAL A 36 9.80 -1.23 -4.82
CA VAL A 36 8.56 -0.54 -4.42
C VAL A 36 8.21 -0.95 -2.99
N GLY A 37 7.89 0.03 -2.16
CA GLY A 37 7.44 -0.20 -0.78
C GLY A 37 5.96 0.11 -0.63
N VAL A 38 5.29 -0.61 0.25
CA VAL A 38 3.94 -0.29 0.71
C VAL A 38 3.94 -0.19 2.23
N THR A 39 3.22 0.79 2.76
CA THR A 39 2.84 0.83 4.17
C THR A 39 1.34 0.96 4.24
N VAL A 40 0.72 0.11 5.06
CA VAL A 40 -0.72 0.15 5.33
C VAL A 40 -0.90 0.50 6.80
N HIS A 41 -1.62 1.59 7.06
CA HIS A 41 -2.14 1.87 8.38
C HIS A 41 -3.60 1.45 8.37
N ASP A 42 -3.86 0.29 8.95
CA ASP A 42 -5.21 -0.28 9.07
C ASP A 42 -5.79 0.10 10.43
N PHE A 43 -6.92 0.81 10.42
CA PHE A 43 -7.65 1.28 11.59
C PHE A 43 -8.93 0.48 11.83
N ALA A 44 -9.22 -0.54 11.01
CA ALA A 44 -10.40 -1.37 11.21
C ALA A 44 -10.32 -2.11 12.56
N ALA A 45 -11.47 -2.34 13.19
CA ALA A 45 -11.54 -3.04 14.48
C ALA A 45 -10.95 -4.47 14.45
N HIS A 46 -10.83 -5.04 13.25
CA HIS A 46 -10.30 -6.38 13.00
C HIS A 46 -8.95 -6.37 12.26
N ALA A 47 -8.22 -5.25 12.28
CA ALA A 47 -6.92 -5.11 11.63
C ALA A 47 -5.96 -6.23 12.09
N ASP A 48 -5.42 -6.97 11.12
CA ASP A 48 -4.46 -8.06 11.34
C ASP A 48 -3.19 -7.82 10.51
N ALA A 49 -2.26 -7.08 11.10
CA ALA A 49 -0.97 -6.79 10.47
C ALA A 49 -0.16 -8.07 10.18
N LYS A 50 -0.31 -9.14 10.99
CA LYS A 50 0.48 -10.37 10.84
C LYS A 50 0.07 -11.15 9.60
N SER A 51 -1.22 -11.16 9.28
CA SER A 51 -1.73 -11.76 8.04
C SER A 51 -1.58 -10.82 6.84
N ALA A 52 -1.74 -9.51 7.05
CA ALA A 52 -1.69 -8.53 5.96
C ALA A 52 -0.30 -8.38 5.35
N GLU A 53 0.76 -8.32 6.17
CA GLU A 53 2.14 -8.14 5.67
C GLU A 53 2.55 -9.19 4.62
N PRO A 54 2.46 -10.52 4.88
CA PRO A 54 2.85 -11.52 3.90
C PRO A 54 1.98 -11.45 2.65
N ALA A 55 0.68 -11.17 2.76
CA ALA A 55 -0.21 -11.02 1.60
C ALA A 55 0.24 -9.86 0.68
N TRP A 56 0.58 -8.71 1.26
CA TRP A 56 1.12 -7.57 0.52
C TRP A 56 2.48 -7.88 -0.12
N ARG A 57 3.38 -8.53 0.62
CA ARG A 57 4.69 -8.93 0.10
C ARG A 57 4.55 -9.90 -1.07
N ASP A 58 3.67 -10.88 -0.96
CA ASP A 58 3.45 -11.87 -2.01
C ASP A 58 2.84 -11.24 -3.27
N TRP A 59 1.87 -10.34 -3.10
CA TRP A 59 1.28 -9.60 -4.22
C TRP A 59 2.32 -8.72 -4.94
N LEU A 60 3.11 -7.94 -4.19
CA LEU A 60 4.18 -7.12 -4.77
C LEU A 60 5.25 -7.98 -5.46
N THR A 61 5.60 -9.13 -4.88
CA THR A 61 6.58 -10.05 -5.46
C THR A 61 6.06 -10.61 -6.79
N ARG A 62 4.78 -10.98 -6.89
CA ARG A 62 4.19 -11.42 -8.16
C ARG A 62 4.05 -10.31 -9.20
N LEU A 63 3.92 -9.06 -8.77
CA LEU A 63 3.75 -7.92 -9.68
C LEU A 63 5.08 -7.46 -10.30
N TYR A 64 6.19 -7.57 -9.56
CA TYR A 64 7.50 -7.02 -9.94
C TYR A 64 8.62 -8.06 -10.12
N GLY A 65 8.41 -9.31 -9.69
CA GLY A 65 9.33 -10.43 -9.91
C GLY A 65 9.02 -11.18 -11.18
#